data_AF-A0A370PN11-F1
#
_entry.id   AF-A0A370PN11-F1
#
_cell.length_a   1.000
_cell.length_b   1.000
_cell.length_c   1.000
_cell.angle_alpha   90.00
_cell.angle_beta   90.00
_cell.angle_gamma   90.00
#
_symmetry.space_group_name_H-M   'P 1'
#
loop_
_entity.id
_entity.type
_entity.pdbx_description
1 polymer ?
#
loop_
_entity_poly.entity_id
_entity_poly.type
_entity_poly.pdbx_seq_one_letter_code
_entity_poly.pdbx_strand_id
1 'polypeptide(L)'
;MWLEKYVMFILPFITVLREGLEAVVYVGGVGLGLPATSFPLAVVCGLIAGCLVGYLIYRGGSETTMQFFLIVSTCFLYLVAGGLFSRGIWYFQNNAWNNIIGGDASETGSGPGSYDIRQSIWHVNCCNPELGGGGGWGIFNALLGWTNSATYGSVIGYNLFWICVILAYAAMMYRERRGAIPVIDPMIARYQAFKARVIAAILRRPVEEEDVEPVEQSGIFAESGKAKETGVGGPMSVKEAEVRAV
;
A
#
# COMPACT_ATOMS: atom_id res chain seq x y z
N MET A 1 10.65 -14.47 -24.11
CA MET A 1 11.79 -14.00 -24.93
C MET A 1 12.08 -12.51 -24.84
N TRP A 2 11.21 -11.56 -25.27
CA TRP A 2 11.57 -10.13 -25.21
C TRP A 2 11.60 -9.54 -23.78
N LEU A 3 10.69 -9.97 -22.92
CA LEU A 3 10.59 -9.47 -21.54
C LEU A 3 11.77 -9.94 -20.66
N GLU A 4 12.23 -11.18 -20.80
CA GLU A 4 13.36 -11.75 -20.03
C GLU A 4 14.67 -10.96 -20.20
N LYS A 5 14.91 -10.41 -21.39
CA LYS A 5 16.13 -9.64 -21.68
C LYS A 5 16.16 -8.28 -20.95
N TYR A 6 15.00 -7.73 -20.60
CA TYR A 6 14.87 -6.43 -19.93
C TYR A 6 14.29 -6.53 -18.51
N VAL A 7 14.15 -7.74 -17.95
CA VAL A 7 13.61 -7.98 -16.60
C VAL A 7 14.32 -7.13 -15.53
N MET A 8 15.65 -7.00 -15.64
CA MET A 8 16.45 -6.21 -14.68
C MET A 8 16.13 -4.71 -14.70
N PHE A 9 15.54 -4.20 -15.77
CA PHE A 9 15.11 -2.80 -15.88
C PHE A 9 13.61 -2.63 -15.66
N ILE A 10 12.79 -3.52 -16.24
CA ILE A 10 11.33 -3.45 -16.19
C ILE A 10 10.81 -3.61 -14.77
N LEU A 11 11.39 -4.52 -13.96
CA LEU A 11 10.89 -4.78 -12.62
C LEU A 11 11.11 -3.56 -11.69
N PRO A 12 12.32 -2.97 -11.57
CA PRO A 12 12.49 -1.71 -10.84
C PRO A 12 11.64 -0.58 -11.42
N PHE A 13 11.54 -0.47 -12.75
CA PHE A 13 10.77 0.59 -13.41
C PHE A 13 9.29 0.55 -13.03
N ILE A 14 8.63 -0.61 -13.13
CA ILE A 14 7.21 -0.77 -12.76
C ILE A 14 7.01 -0.50 -11.27
N THR A 15 7.93 -0.97 -10.41
CA THR A 15 7.82 -0.72 -8.97
C THR A 15 7.90 0.76 -8.64
N VAL A 16 8.85 1.50 -9.24
CA VAL A 16 8.97 2.94 -9.05
C VAL A 16 7.76 3.68 -9.62
N LEU A 17 7.23 3.26 -10.77
CA LEU A 17 6.03 3.86 -11.36
C LEU A 17 4.80 3.69 -10.45
N ARG A 18 4.63 2.50 -9.85
CA ARG A 18 3.53 2.20 -8.95
C ARG A 18 3.62 3.03 -7.67
N GLU A 19 4.73 2.92 -6.96
CA GLU A 19 4.93 3.63 -5.69
C GLU A 19 4.94 5.16 -5.91
N GLY A 20 5.50 5.60 -7.05
CA GLY A 20 5.47 6.99 -7.48
C GLY A 20 4.06 7.50 -7.81
N LEU A 21 3.23 6.70 -8.47
CA LEU A 21 1.83 7.06 -8.75
C LEU A 21 1.03 7.16 -7.45
N GLU A 22 1.18 6.18 -6.55
CA GLU A 22 0.54 6.22 -5.23
C GLU A 22 0.92 7.50 -4.46
N ALA A 23 2.21 7.89 -4.49
CA ALA A 23 2.68 9.13 -3.87
C ALA A 23 2.15 10.40 -4.54
N VAL A 24 2.03 10.45 -5.87
CA VAL A 24 1.48 11.61 -6.59
C VAL A 24 -0.02 11.76 -6.34
N VAL A 25 -0.77 10.66 -6.37
CA VAL A 25 -2.20 10.65 -6.03
C VAL A 25 -2.39 11.05 -4.56
N TYR A 26 -1.50 10.61 -3.68
CA TYR A 26 -1.49 11.02 -2.28
C TYR A 26 -1.29 12.53 -2.11
N VAL A 27 -0.22 13.09 -2.69
CA VAL A 27 0.08 14.54 -2.64
C VAL A 27 -1.05 15.35 -3.29
N GLY A 28 -1.59 14.87 -4.40
CA GLY A 28 -2.76 15.46 -5.05
C GLY A 28 -3.96 15.48 -4.11
N GLY A 29 -4.31 14.33 -3.51
CA GLY A 29 -5.45 14.19 -2.59
C GLY A 29 -5.35 15.04 -1.33
N VAL A 30 -4.15 15.27 -0.79
CA VAL A 30 -3.95 16.20 0.34
C VAL A 30 -3.83 17.67 -0.08
N GLY A 31 -3.58 17.93 -1.37
CA GLY A 31 -3.31 19.25 -1.94
C GLY A 31 -4.51 20.00 -2.53
N LEU A 32 -5.66 19.35 -2.73
CA LEU A 32 -6.83 19.93 -3.43
C LEU A 32 -7.44 21.19 -2.78
N GLY A 33 -7.04 21.54 -1.55
CA GLY A 33 -7.52 22.74 -0.84
C GLY A 33 -6.60 23.97 -0.90
N LEU A 34 -5.45 23.90 -1.58
CA LEU A 34 -4.46 24.98 -1.60
C LEU A 34 -4.56 25.90 -2.83
N PRO A 35 -4.16 27.19 -2.72
CA PRO A 35 -4.19 28.14 -3.83
C PRO A 35 -3.35 27.66 -5.03
N ALA A 36 -3.91 27.76 -6.23
CA ALA A 36 -3.30 27.30 -7.50
C ALA A 36 -1.90 27.89 -7.80
N THR A 37 -1.59 29.04 -7.22
CA THR A 37 -0.29 29.74 -7.39
C THR A 37 0.85 29.12 -6.58
N SER A 38 0.55 28.29 -5.56
CA SER A 38 1.55 27.68 -4.67
C SER A 38 2.14 26.37 -5.20
N PHE A 39 1.47 25.71 -6.16
CA PHE A 39 1.91 24.43 -6.71
C PHE A 39 3.27 24.49 -7.45
N PRO A 40 3.54 25.47 -8.34
CA PRO A 40 4.81 25.50 -9.08
C PRO A 40 6.01 25.71 -8.16
N LEU A 41 5.85 26.53 -7.12
CA LEU A 41 6.90 26.80 -6.14
C LEU A 41 7.20 25.57 -5.29
N ALA A 42 6.17 24.84 -4.86
CA ALA A 42 6.33 23.58 -4.14
C ALA A 42 7.08 22.52 -4.98
N VAL A 43 6.81 22.43 -6.28
CA VAL A 43 7.50 21.51 -7.20
C VAL A 43 8.99 21.85 -7.31
N VAL A 44 9.34 23.13 -7.51
CA VAL A 44 10.75 23.55 -7.63
C VAL A 44 11.50 23.32 -6.32
N CYS A 45 10.91 23.70 -5.18
CA CYS A 45 11.51 23.44 -3.87
C CYS A 45 11.67 21.94 -3.60
N GLY A 46 10.68 21.13 -3.94
CA GLY A 46 10.72 19.67 -3.80
C GLY A 46 11.81 19.03 -4.66
N LEU A 47 11.98 19.50 -5.91
CA LEU A 47 13.01 19.01 -6.82
C LEU A 47 14.42 19.35 -6.32
N ILE A 48 14.62 20.58 -5.84
CA ILE A 48 15.91 21.00 -5.25
C ILE A 48 16.21 20.19 -3.99
N ALA A 49 15.23 20.02 -3.10
CA ALA A 49 15.39 19.22 -1.88
C ALA A 49 15.67 17.75 -2.19
N GLY A 50 14.95 17.16 -3.16
CA GLY A 50 15.16 15.79 -3.61
C GLY A 50 16.54 15.58 -4.24
N CYS A 51 17.00 16.49 -5.10
CA CYS A 51 18.35 16.45 -5.66
C CYS A 51 19.42 16.59 -4.57
N LEU A 52 19.21 17.44 -3.56
CA LEU A 52 20.14 17.60 -2.44
C LEU A 52 20.23 16.32 -1.60
N VAL A 53 19.09 15.74 -1.22
CA VAL A 53 19.05 14.49 -0.44
C VAL A 53 19.66 13.34 -1.24
N GLY A 54 19.33 13.23 -2.53
CA GLY A 54 19.94 12.24 -3.43
C GLY A 54 21.45 12.40 -3.54
N TYR A 55 21.96 13.64 -3.64
CA TYR A 55 23.39 13.92 -3.64
C TYR A 55 24.07 13.54 -2.31
N LEU A 56 23.43 13.82 -1.18
CA LEU A 56 23.94 13.45 0.15
C LEU A 56 24.03 11.93 0.32
N ILE A 57 23.04 11.19 -0.17
CA ILE A 57 23.06 9.71 -0.16
C ILE A 57 24.18 9.19 -1.07
N TYR A 58 24.31 9.73 -2.28
CA TYR A 58 25.34 9.32 -3.24
C TYR A 58 26.75 9.52 -2.69
N ARG A 59 27.01 10.68 -2.06
CA ARG A 59 28.31 10.98 -1.46
C ARG A 59 28.55 10.21 -0.15
N GLY A 60 27.49 9.85 0.55
CA GLY A 60 27.52 9.24 1.86
C GLY A 60 27.74 7.73 1.89
N GLY A 61 28.03 7.04 0.76
CA GLY A 61 28.00 5.58 0.55
C GLY A 61 28.85 4.64 1.43
N SER A 62 29.09 4.94 2.70
CA SER A 62 29.51 3.97 3.73
C SER A 62 28.30 3.19 4.26
N GLU A 63 28.41 1.89 4.48
CA GLU A 63 27.33 0.98 4.96
C GLU A 63 26.49 1.53 6.14
N THR A 64 27.10 2.30 7.05
CA THR A 64 26.44 2.90 8.22
C THR A 64 25.47 4.05 7.91
N THR A 65 25.65 4.80 6.81
CA THR A 65 24.74 5.90 6.43
C THR A 65 23.46 5.39 5.77
N MET A 66 23.52 4.26 5.04
CA MET A 66 22.35 3.65 4.40
C MET A 66 21.36 3.12 5.44
N GLN A 67 21.84 2.46 6.50
CA GLN A 67 20.98 1.99 7.60
C GLN A 67 20.28 3.16 8.30
N PHE A 68 21.01 4.25 8.58
CA PHE A 68 20.41 5.44 9.19
C PHE A 68 19.32 6.07 8.31
N PHE A 69 19.56 6.16 6.99
CA PHE A 69 18.56 6.64 6.03
C PHE A 69 17.29 5.79 6.03
N LEU A 70 17.43 4.46 6.06
CA LEU A 70 16.29 3.56 6.11
C LEU A 70 15.51 3.68 7.43
N ILE A 71 16.19 3.83 8.56
CA ILE A 71 15.53 4.02 9.86
C ILE A 71 14.75 5.34 9.87
N VAL A 72 15.36 6.45 9.45
CA VAL A 72 14.71 7.76 9.43
C VAL A 72 13.52 7.79 8.48
N SER A 73 13.66 7.21 7.27
CA SER A 73 12.56 7.15 6.31
C SER A 73 11.41 6.27 6.82
N THR A 74 11.70 5.16 7.49
CA THR A 74 10.68 4.32 8.13
C THR A 74 9.96 5.04 9.27
N CYS A 75 10.69 5.77 10.13
CA CYS A 75 10.09 6.59 11.19
C CYS A 75 9.18 7.69 10.59
N PHE A 76 9.62 8.34 9.52
CA PHE A 76 8.82 9.34 8.82
C PHE A 76 7.53 8.74 8.24
N LEU A 77 7.62 7.57 7.59
CA LEU A 77 6.45 6.87 7.05
C LEU A 77 5.45 6.49 8.15
N TYR A 78 5.90 6.12 9.35
CA TYR A 78 5.00 5.86 10.48
C TYR A 78 4.31 7.11 11.02
N LEU A 79 5.01 8.25 11.06
CA LEU A 79 4.39 9.52 11.44
C LEU A 79 3.26 9.89 10.46
N VAL A 80 3.52 9.77 9.16
CA VAL A 80 2.54 10.04 8.10
C VAL A 80 1.35 9.08 8.18
N ALA A 81 1.60 7.78 8.35
CA ALA A 81 0.55 6.78 8.49
C ALA A 81 -0.36 7.05 9.71
N GLY A 82 0.23 7.38 10.87
CA GLY A 82 -0.53 7.75 12.07
C GLY A 82 -1.34 9.04 11.89
N GLY A 83 -0.75 10.04 11.21
CA GLY A 83 -1.42 11.30 10.88
C GLY A 83 -2.64 11.09 9.98
N LEU A 84 -2.50 10.27 8.93
CA LEU A 84 -3.59 9.92 8.02
C LEU A 84 -4.70 9.12 8.69
N PHE A 85 -4.33 8.20 9.58
CA PHE A 85 -5.31 7.42 10.35
C PHE A 85 -6.17 8.31 11.24
N SER A 86 -5.54 9.22 11.99
CA SER A 86 -6.23 10.22 12.82
C SER A 86 -7.13 11.13 11.98
N ARG A 87 -6.62 11.62 10.85
CA ARG A 87 -7.35 12.48 9.91
C ARG A 87 -8.55 11.77 9.29
N GLY A 88 -8.45 10.48 8.97
CA GLY A 88 -9.57 9.68 8.50
C GLY A 88 -10.72 9.60 9.52
N ILE A 89 -10.40 9.31 10.79
CA ILE A 89 -11.40 9.28 11.87
C ILE A 89 -12.07 10.65 12.03
N TRP A 90 -11.26 11.72 11.98
CA TRP A 90 -11.76 13.08 12.07
C TRP A 90 -12.77 13.40 10.95
N TYR A 91 -12.48 13.05 9.70
CA TYR A 91 -13.42 13.28 8.59
C TYR A 91 -14.73 12.50 8.73
N PHE A 92 -14.70 11.27 9.26
CA PHE A 92 -15.92 10.54 9.53
C PHE A 92 -16.79 11.23 10.59
N GLN A 93 -16.17 11.76 11.64
CA GLN A 93 -16.88 12.48 12.69
C GLN A 93 -17.39 13.84 12.21
N ASN A 94 -16.58 14.56 11.42
CA ASN A 94 -16.99 15.83 10.83
C ASN A 94 -18.16 15.65 9.85
N ASN A 95 -18.13 14.58 9.04
CA ASN A 95 -19.26 14.26 8.16
C ASN A 95 -20.52 13.91 8.96
N ALA A 96 -20.41 13.18 10.06
CA ALA A 96 -21.55 12.90 10.94
C ALA A 96 -22.13 14.20 11.54
N TRP A 97 -21.27 15.14 11.91
CA TRP A 97 -21.66 16.46 12.42
C TRP A 97 -22.34 17.33 11.35
N ASN A 98 -21.79 17.36 10.13
CA ASN A 98 -22.37 18.06 8.99
C ASN A 98 -23.80 17.58 8.68
N ASN A 99 -24.06 16.27 8.79
CA ASN A 99 -25.40 15.71 8.61
C ASN A 99 -26.39 16.16 9.70
N ILE A 100 -25.92 16.44 10.93
CA ILE A 100 -26.76 16.91 12.03
C ILE A 100 -27.10 18.40 11.88
N ILE A 101 -26.11 19.21 11.48
CA ILE A 101 -26.30 20.65 11.26
C ILE A 101 -27.11 20.92 9.98
N GLY A 102 -27.12 20.00 9.02
CA GLY A 102 -27.79 20.19 7.73
C GLY A 102 -27.05 21.15 6.80
N GLY A 103 -25.75 21.37 7.04
CA GLY A 103 -24.84 22.23 6.29
C GLY A 103 -23.39 21.83 6.55
N ASP A 104 -22.45 22.32 5.76
CA ASP A 104 -21.03 22.00 5.96
C ASP A 104 -20.45 22.85 7.10
N ALA A 105 -20.02 22.20 8.18
CA ALA A 105 -19.41 22.89 9.33
C ALA A 105 -18.15 23.66 8.94
N SER A 106 -17.47 23.26 7.85
CA SER A 106 -16.31 23.98 7.32
C SER A 106 -16.65 25.40 6.83
N GLU A 107 -17.89 25.64 6.37
CA GLU A 107 -18.36 26.96 5.89
C GLU A 107 -18.63 27.94 7.04
N THR A 108 -18.87 27.44 8.25
CA THR A 108 -19.09 28.26 9.45
C THR A 108 -17.79 28.79 10.06
N GLY A 109 -16.64 28.43 9.50
CA GLY A 109 -15.32 28.92 9.89
C GLY A 109 -14.79 28.29 11.18
N SER A 110 -13.94 29.03 11.91
CA SER A 110 -13.41 28.59 13.23
C SER A 110 -14.22 29.17 14.40
N GLY A 111 -15.45 29.62 14.17
CA GLY A 111 -16.29 30.26 15.18
C GLY A 111 -17.14 29.27 16.00
N PRO A 112 -17.82 29.76 17.07
CA PRO A 112 -18.79 28.95 17.80
C PRO A 112 -19.89 28.42 16.86
N GLY A 113 -20.11 27.11 16.86
CA GLY A 113 -21.06 26.42 15.96
C GLY A 113 -20.41 25.57 14.87
N SER A 114 -19.10 25.74 14.62
CA SER A 114 -18.37 24.95 13.61
C SER A 114 -17.82 23.61 14.09
N TYR A 115 -17.98 23.29 15.36
CA TYR A 115 -17.51 22.05 15.96
C TYR A 115 -18.45 21.55 17.06
N ASP A 116 -18.50 20.24 17.25
CA ASP A 116 -19.24 19.64 18.35
C ASP A 116 -18.43 19.78 19.66
N ILE A 117 -18.91 20.64 20.56
CA ILE A 117 -18.32 20.89 21.89
C ILE A 117 -18.30 19.62 22.76
N ARG A 118 -19.19 18.65 22.51
CA ARG A 118 -19.28 17.43 23.31
C ARG A 118 -18.21 16.41 22.93
N GLN A 119 -17.79 16.42 21.66
CA GLN A 119 -16.80 15.48 21.14
C GLN A 119 -15.43 16.11 20.89
N SER A 120 -15.30 17.44 20.95
CA SER A 120 -14.02 18.11 20.85
C SER A 120 -13.25 18.05 22.16
N ILE A 121 -11.96 17.71 22.07
CA ILE A 121 -11.02 17.80 23.20
C ILE A 121 -10.45 19.21 23.28
N TRP A 122 -10.08 19.77 22.13
CA TRP A 122 -9.63 21.14 22.02
C TRP A 122 -10.16 21.79 20.76
N HIS A 123 -10.29 23.11 20.84
CA HIS A 123 -10.53 23.98 19.71
C HIS A 123 -9.70 25.24 19.87
N VAL A 124 -9.00 25.67 18.83
CA VAL A 124 -8.15 26.87 18.84
C VAL A 124 -8.60 27.79 17.71
N ASN A 125 -8.98 29.03 17.96
CA ASN A 125 -9.53 29.86 16.85
C ASN A 125 -8.49 30.25 15.76
N CYS A 126 -7.19 30.01 16.00
CA CYS A 126 -6.11 30.19 15.02
C CYS A 126 -5.53 28.83 14.64
N CYS A 127 -4.91 28.73 13.45
CA CYS A 127 -4.27 27.50 12.94
C CYS A 127 -5.27 26.46 12.38
N ASN A 128 -6.28 26.95 11.66
CA ASN A 128 -7.20 26.10 10.89
C ASN A 128 -6.54 25.65 9.57
N PRO A 129 -6.45 24.34 9.29
CA PRO A 129 -5.93 23.83 8.01
C PRO A 129 -6.87 24.07 6.81
N GLU A 130 -8.15 24.37 7.02
CA GLU A 130 -9.18 24.49 5.97
C GLU A 130 -9.45 25.95 5.55
N LEU A 131 -9.33 26.92 6.45
CA LEU A 131 -9.60 28.33 6.17
C LEU A 131 -8.37 29.07 5.61
N GLY A 132 -8.53 29.75 4.47
CA GLY A 132 -7.52 30.65 3.90
C GLY A 132 -6.31 29.95 3.25
N GLY A 133 -6.47 28.70 2.80
CA GLY A 133 -5.40 27.95 2.15
C GLY A 133 -4.42 27.28 3.12
N GLY A 134 -4.76 27.20 4.42
CA GLY A 134 -4.10 26.33 5.41
C GLY A 134 -2.63 26.64 5.75
N GLY A 135 -1.94 27.53 5.04
CA GLY A 135 -0.54 27.89 5.28
C GLY A 135 0.36 26.68 5.58
N GLY A 136 1.34 26.84 6.48
CA GLY A 136 2.14 25.72 6.98
C GLY A 136 1.35 24.68 7.79
N TRP A 137 0.16 25.03 8.27
CA TRP A 137 -0.70 24.14 9.06
C TRP A 137 -1.38 23.05 8.24
N GLY A 138 -1.61 23.29 6.94
CA GLY A 138 -2.06 22.28 5.99
C GLY A 138 -1.03 21.16 5.82
N ILE A 139 0.27 21.49 5.84
CA ILE A 139 1.36 20.50 5.79
C ILE A 139 1.36 19.66 7.08
N PHE A 140 1.19 20.28 8.25
CA PHE A 140 1.08 19.54 9.51
C PHE A 140 -0.20 18.69 9.58
N ASN A 141 -1.30 19.14 8.99
CA ASN A 141 -2.51 18.33 8.86
C ASN A 141 -2.28 17.11 7.96
N ALA A 142 -1.58 17.28 6.83
CA ALA A 142 -1.28 16.19 5.90
C ALA A 142 -0.23 15.20 6.43
N LEU A 143 0.78 15.66 7.18
CA LEU A 143 1.88 14.82 7.66
C LEU A 143 1.64 14.25 9.06
N LEU A 144 1.10 15.05 9.98
CA LEU A 144 0.96 14.66 11.40
C LEU A 144 -0.51 14.45 11.81
N GLY A 145 -1.48 14.76 10.93
CA GLY A 145 -2.90 14.71 11.28
C GLY A 145 -3.33 15.86 12.19
N TRP A 146 -2.57 16.96 12.23
CA TRP A 146 -2.90 18.15 13.02
C TRP A 146 -4.26 18.73 12.62
N THR A 147 -5.15 18.94 13.58
CA THR A 147 -6.41 19.65 13.35
C THR A 147 -6.66 20.67 14.45
N ASN A 148 -7.33 21.73 14.07
CA ASN A 148 -7.69 22.85 14.91
C ASN A 148 -8.76 22.50 15.94
N SER A 149 -9.69 21.65 15.52
CA SER A 149 -10.78 21.09 16.32
C SER A 149 -10.55 19.59 16.47
N ALA A 150 -9.74 19.16 17.43
CA ALA A 150 -9.53 17.73 17.59
C ALA A 150 -10.65 17.09 18.39
N THR A 151 -11.07 15.91 17.94
CA THR A 151 -12.12 15.12 18.55
C THR A 151 -11.53 14.00 19.40
N TYR A 152 -12.31 13.45 20.34
CA TYR A 152 -11.89 12.26 21.08
C TYR A 152 -11.48 11.11 20.15
N GLY A 153 -12.19 10.95 19.02
CA GLY A 153 -11.90 9.92 18.05
C GLY A 153 -10.53 10.07 17.39
N SER A 154 -10.18 11.27 16.92
CA SER A 154 -8.92 11.50 16.23
C SER A 154 -7.72 11.29 17.17
N VAL A 155 -7.81 11.79 18.41
CA VAL A 155 -6.74 11.67 19.40
C VAL A 155 -6.57 10.24 19.89
N ILE A 156 -7.67 9.55 20.22
CA ILE A 156 -7.62 8.15 20.64
C ILE A 156 -7.12 7.29 19.47
N GLY A 157 -7.59 7.55 18.25
CA GLY A 157 -7.14 6.85 17.05
C GLY A 157 -5.64 6.96 16.83
N TYR A 158 -5.08 8.16 16.96
CA TYR A 158 -3.63 8.37 16.85
C TYR A 158 -2.85 7.58 17.91
N ASN A 159 -3.32 7.59 19.17
CA ASN A 159 -2.68 6.83 20.26
C ASN A 159 -2.79 5.32 20.03
N LEU A 160 -3.95 4.83 19.58
CA LEU A 160 -4.16 3.42 19.26
C LEU A 160 -3.25 2.97 18.11
N PHE A 161 -3.05 3.79 17.09
CA PHE A 161 -2.11 3.50 16.01
C PHE A 161 -0.69 3.24 16.56
N TRP A 162 -0.19 4.14 17.42
CA TRP A 162 1.13 3.96 18.03
C TRP A 162 1.21 2.75 18.95
N ILE A 163 0.17 2.47 19.73
CA ILE A 163 0.08 1.25 20.54
C ILE A 163 0.17 0.01 19.65
N CYS A 164 -0.57 -0.04 18.53
CA CYS A 164 -0.50 -1.14 17.58
C CYS A 164 0.90 -1.32 16.98
N VAL A 165 1.57 -0.22 16.60
CA VAL A 165 2.96 -0.26 16.09
C VAL A 165 3.92 -0.80 17.15
N ILE A 166 3.84 -0.31 18.38
CA ILE A 166 4.68 -0.79 19.49
C ILE A 166 4.43 -2.28 19.76
N LEU A 167 3.18 -2.72 19.79
CA LEU A 167 2.82 -4.13 19.98
C LEU A 167 3.34 -5.00 18.84
N ALA A 168 3.26 -4.54 17.59
CA ALA A 168 3.79 -5.27 16.44
C ALA A 168 5.32 -5.44 16.54
N TYR A 169 6.04 -4.37 16.86
CA TYR A 169 7.49 -4.43 17.08
C TYR A 169 7.86 -5.28 18.29
N ALA A 170 7.13 -5.16 19.40
CA ALA A 170 7.34 -5.98 20.58
C ALA A 170 7.11 -7.46 20.28
N ALA A 171 6.08 -7.81 19.50
CA ALA A 171 5.80 -9.18 19.08
C ALA A 171 6.92 -9.73 18.18
N MET A 172 7.40 -8.95 17.21
CA MET A 172 8.55 -9.33 16.36
C MET A 172 9.82 -9.53 17.18
N MET A 173 10.15 -8.57 18.06
CA MET A 173 11.32 -8.65 18.94
C MET A 173 11.24 -9.82 19.92
N TYR A 174 10.04 -10.09 20.46
CA TYR A 174 9.82 -11.21 21.36
C TYR A 174 10.01 -12.55 20.65
N ARG A 175 9.51 -12.68 19.41
CA ARG A 175 9.67 -13.88 18.59
C ARG A 175 11.14 -14.17 18.29
N GLU A 176 11.95 -13.14 18.07
CA GLU A 176 13.38 -13.31 17.82
C GLU A 176 14.17 -13.66 19.09
N ARG A 177 13.80 -13.12 20.26
CA ARG A 177 14.50 -13.39 21.52
C ARG A 177 14.07 -14.68 22.24
N ARG A 178 12.79 -15.04 22.19
CA ARG A 178 12.21 -16.17 22.97
C ARG A 178 11.66 -17.31 22.10
N GLY A 179 11.79 -17.21 20.78
CA GLY A 179 11.29 -18.21 19.85
C GLY A 179 9.78 -18.11 19.59
N ALA A 180 9.18 -19.21 19.16
CA ALA A 180 7.78 -19.27 18.72
C ALA A 180 6.79 -18.81 19.80
N ILE A 181 5.86 -17.92 19.43
CA ILE A 181 4.80 -17.45 20.30
C ILE A 181 3.68 -18.50 20.24
N PRO A 182 3.35 -19.18 21.35
CA PRO A 182 2.46 -20.34 21.34
C PRO A 182 1.02 -20.04 20.89
N VAL A 183 0.62 -18.77 20.80
CA VAL A 183 -0.74 -18.35 20.38
C VAL A 183 -0.76 -17.80 18.94
N ILE A 184 0.25 -17.01 18.57
CA ILE A 184 0.27 -16.31 17.27
C ILE A 184 0.72 -17.26 16.16
N ASP A 185 1.70 -18.12 16.41
CA ASP A 185 2.23 -19.03 15.40
C ASP A 185 1.24 -20.10 14.92
N PRO A 186 0.45 -20.78 15.78
CA PRO A 186 -0.58 -21.69 15.28
C PRO A 186 -1.70 -20.96 14.54
N MET A 187 -1.99 -19.70 14.89
CA MET A 187 -3.00 -18.89 14.20
C MET A 187 -2.53 -18.47 12.81
N ILE A 188 -1.27 -18.02 12.69
CA ILE A 188 -0.65 -17.70 11.40
C ILE A 188 -0.53 -18.95 10.54
N ALA A 189 -0.11 -20.09 11.10
CA ALA A 189 -0.03 -21.36 10.38
C ALA A 189 -1.39 -21.82 9.85
N ARG A 190 -2.47 -21.64 10.64
CA ARG A 190 -3.85 -21.91 10.19
C ARG A 190 -4.29 -20.97 9.07
N TYR A 191 -3.98 -19.68 9.16
CA TYR A 191 -4.27 -18.72 8.10
C TYR A 191 -3.51 -19.05 6.81
N GLN A 192 -2.22 -19.37 6.90
CA GLN A 192 -1.41 -19.76 5.74
C GLN A 192 -1.90 -21.08 5.12
N ALA A 193 -2.25 -22.08 5.94
CA ALA A 193 -2.83 -23.32 5.46
C ALA A 193 -4.18 -23.09 4.76
N PHE A 194 -5.02 -22.20 5.28
CA PHE A 194 -6.28 -21.82 4.65
C PHE A 194 -6.05 -21.10 3.32
N LYS A 195 -5.17 -20.09 3.30
CA LYS A 195 -4.80 -19.36 2.07
C LYS A 195 -4.23 -20.30 1.02
N ALA A 196 -3.33 -21.21 1.40
CA ALA A 196 -2.75 -22.20 0.49
C ALA A 196 -3.82 -23.15 -0.08
N ARG A 197 -4.79 -23.57 0.74
CA ARG A 197 -5.93 -24.39 0.29
C ARG A 197 -6.85 -23.64 -0.67
N VAL A 198 -7.13 -22.37 -0.40
CA VAL A 198 -7.94 -21.51 -1.29
C VAL A 198 -7.22 -21.28 -2.62
N ILE A 199 -5.94 -20.95 -2.59
CA ILE A 199 -5.12 -20.80 -3.82
C ILE A 199 -5.07 -22.11 -4.58
N ALA A 200 -4.85 -23.24 -3.89
CA ALA A 200 -4.87 -24.56 -4.52
C ALA A 200 -6.26 -24.89 -5.11
N ALA A 201 -7.36 -24.52 -4.45
CA ALA A 201 -8.71 -24.72 -4.97
C ALA A 201 -9.02 -23.83 -6.18
N ILE A 202 -8.53 -22.59 -6.19
CA ILE A 202 -8.66 -21.65 -7.32
C ILE A 202 -7.82 -22.11 -8.50
N LEU A 203 -6.55 -22.47 -8.29
CA LEU A 203 -5.67 -23.02 -9.35
C LEU A 203 -6.15 -24.37 -9.87
N ARG A 204 -6.93 -25.11 -9.06
CA ARG A 204 -7.53 -26.41 -9.42
C ARG A 204 -8.95 -26.27 -9.93
N ARG A 205 -9.53 -25.07 -10.05
CA ARG A 205 -10.66 -24.90 -10.95
C ARG A 205 -10.13 -25.22 -12.35
N PRO A 206 -10.62 -26.28 -13.01
CA PRO A 206 -10.42 -26.36 -14.44
C PRO A 206 -10.98 -25.06 -15.00
N VAL A 207 -10.20 -24.38 -15.85
CA VAL A 207 -10.83 -23.50 -16.83
C VAL A 207 -11.77 -24.44 -17.59
N GLU A 208 -13.06 -24.40 -17.27
CA GLU A 208 -14.05 -24.91 -18.20
C GLU A 208 -13.82 -24.10 -19.46
N GLU A 209 -13.23 -24.75 -20.47
CA GLU A 209 -13.40 -24.33 -21.85
C GLU A 209 -14.90 -24.36 -22.08
N GLU A 210 -15.57 -23.24 -21.82
CA GLU A 210 -16.90 -22.98 -22.37
C GLU A 210 -16.76 -23.11 -23.88
N ASP A 211 -17.63 -23.96 -24.44
CA ASP A 211 -17.72 -24.30 -25.84
C ASP A 211 -17.70 -23.04 -26.72
N VAL A 212 -16.54 -22.71 -27.29
CA VAL A 212 -16.49 -21.83 -28.47
C VAL A 212 -16.65 -22.72 -29.68
N GLU A 213 -17.91 -22.85 -30.14
CA GLU A 213 -18.22 -23.46 -31.43
C GLU A 213 -17.34 -22.87 -32.54
N PRO A 214 -16.82 -23.68 -33.47
CA PRO A 214 -16.03 -23.15 -34.58
C PRO A 214 -16.96 -22.41 -35.53
N VAL A 215 -16.96 -21.08 -35.46
CA VAL A 215 -17.58 -20.24 -36.48
C VAL A 215 -16.88 -20.52 -37.81
N GLU A 216 -17.63 -21.16 -38.70
CA GLU A 216 -17.33 -21.45 -40.08
C GLU A 216 -17.01 -20.14 -40.84
N GLN A 217 -15.73 -19.91 -41.14
CA GLN A 217 -15.34 -18.98 -42.19
C GLN A 217 -14.93 -19.77 -43.42
N SER A 218 -15.91 -19.87 -44.32
CA SER A 218 -15.83 -20.42 -45.66
C SER A 218 -14.68 -19.81 -46.48
N GLY A 219 -13.86 -20.69 -47.05
CA GLY A 219 -13.19 -20.51 -48.33
C GLY A 219 -11.96 -19.60 -48.33
N ILE A 220 -10.81 -20.17 -48.67
CA ILE A 220 -10.08 -19.84 -49.90
C ILE A 220 -8.77 -20.67 -49.94
N PHE A 221 -8.64 -21.44 -51.03
CA PHE A 221 -7.52 -22.27 -51.52
C PHE A 221 -7.25 -23.66 -50.92
N ALA A 222 -7.63 -24.63 -51.75
CA ALA A 222 -7.28 -26.04 -51.76
C ALA A 222 -5.85 -26.29 -52.25
N GLU A 223 -5.25 -27.37 -51.75
CA GLU A 223 -4.54 -28.46 -52.45
C GLU A 223 -3.45 -29.03 -51.51
N SER A 224 -3.60 -30.25 -51.02
CA SER A 224 -3.21 -31.52 -51.67
C SER A 224 -1.78 -31.92 -51.32
N GLY A 225 -1.63 -33.05 -50.61
CA GLY A 225 -0.33 -33.64 -50.30
C GLY A 225 -0.33 -34.60 -49.11
N LYS A 226 -0.92 -35.79 -49.27
CA LYS A 226 -0.82 -36.93 -48.34
C LYS A 226 0.48 -37.72 -48.56
N ALA A 227 1.19 -38.07 -47.49
CA ALA A 227 2.05 -39.27 -47.31
C ALA A 227 2.39 -39.35 -45.80
N LYS A 228 1.92 -40.28 -44.95
CA LYS A 228 2.03 -41.75 -44.84
C LYS A 228 3.47 -42.26 -44.70
N GLU A 229 3.83 -42.76 -43.50
CA GLU A 229 4.64 -43.96 -43.16
C GLU A 229 4.94 -43.94 -41.64
N THR A 230 4.34 -44.81 -40.80
CA THR A 230 4.75 -46.18 -40.36
C THR A 230 6.03 -46.28 -39.51
N GLY A 231 5.87 -46.77 -38.27
CA GLY A 231 6.58 -47.99 -37.84
C GLY A 231 7.56 -47.95 -36.67
N VAL A 232 7.16 -48.60 -35.57
CA VAL A 232 7.90 -49.62 -34.76
C VAL A 232 9.12 -49.19 -33.91
N GLY A 233 9.08 -49.58 -32.62
CA GLY A 233 10.28 -49.95 -31.87
C GLY A 233 10.24 -49.75 -30.35
N GLY A 234 9.77 -50.75 -29.58
CA GLY A 234 10.22 -50.97 -28.19
C GLY A 234 11.48 -51.85 -28.19
N PRO A 235 12.27 -51.91 -27.08
CA PRO A 235 12.05 -53.01 -26.13
C PRO A 235 12.37 -52.73 -24.63
N MET A 236 12.06 -53.77 -23.86
CA MET A 236 12.04 -54.07 -22.41
C MET A 236 13.30 -53.87 -21.52
N SER A 237 13.03 -53.49 -20.26
CA SER A 237 13.38 -54.11 -18.94
C SER A 237 14.81 -54.61 -18.62
N VAL A 238 15.38 -54.10 -17.50
CA VAL A 238 16.32 -54.84 -16.61
C VAL A 238 16.14 -54.42 -15.13
N LYS A 239 15.54 -55.33 -14.35
CA LYS A 239 15.80 -55.72 -12.94
C LYS A 239 15.49 -54.76 -11.77
N GLU A 240 14.29 -54.94 -11.22
CA GLU A 240 14.02 -54.96 -9.77
C GLU A 240 14.28 -56.38 -9.23
N ALA A 241 15.21 -56.53 -8.27
CA ALA A 241 15.25 -57.65 -7.33
C ALA A 241 16.40 -57.43 -6.33
N GLU A 242 16.10 -56.79 -5.20
CA GLU A 242 16.54 -57.24 -3.86
C GLU A 242 15.98 -56.29 -2.78
N VAL A 243 15.77 -56.83 -1.58
CA VAL A 243 15.34 -56.17 -0.33
C VAL A 243 13.82 -56.09 -0.08
N ARG A 244 13.25 -57.25 0.27
CA ARG A 244 12.44 -57.51 1.49
C ARG A 244 11.92 -58.95 1.39
N ALA A 245 12.63 -59.93 1.93
CA ALA A 245 12.71 -60.33 3.34
C ALA A 245 11.45 -61.09 3.81
N VAL A 246 11.70 -62.38 4.07
CA VAL A 246 10.95 -63.35 4.90
C VAL A 246 9.64 -63.88 4.33
#